data_AF-A0A7W1J566-F1
#
_entry.id   AF-A0A7W1J566-F1
#
_cell.length_a   1.000
_cell.length_b   1.000
_cell.length_c   1.000
_cell.angle_alpha   90.00
_cell.angle_beta   90.00
_cell.angle_gamma   90.00
#
_symmetry.space_group_name_H-M   'P 1'
#
loop_
_entity.id
_entity.type
_entity.pdbx_description
1 polymer ?
#
loop_
_entity_poly.entity_id
_entity_poly.type
_entity_poly.pdbx_seq_one_letter_code
_entity_poly.pdbx_strand_id
1 'polypeptide(L)'
;PECSHVHDIGMDTASESEVWNYAAEHGYTIVSKDADFHQRSLLRGAPPKVVWIRQGNCSVSETADLLRERFIAVKRFHAKEEAAFLALS
;
A
#
# COMPACT_ATOMS: atom_id res chain seq x y z
N PRO A 1 -4.62 -13.13 -4.11
CA PRO A 1 -4.63 -11.66 -3.94
C PRO A 1 -4.39 -11.02 -5.30
N GLU A 2 -5.42 -10.36 -5.83
CA GLU A 2 -5.27 -9.53 -7.02
C GLU A 2 -4.57 -8.22 -6.62
N CYS A 3 -3.63 -7.78 -7.44
CA CYS A 3 -3.00 -6.47 -7.31
C CYS A 3 -3.56 -5.61 -8.42
N SER A 4 -4.09 -4.45 -8.09
CA SER A 4 -4.69 -3.54 -9.06
C SER A 4 -3.97 -2.20 -8.95
N HIS A 5 -3.40 -1.73 -10.05
CA HIS A 5 -2.86 -0.38 -10.10
C HIS A 5 -4.02 0.62 -10.12
N VAL A 6 -3.85 1.81 -9.53
CA VAL A 6 -4.90 2.85 -9.53
C VAL A 6 -5.36 3.21 -10.94
N HIS A 7 -4.47 3.11 -11.92
CA HIS A 7 -4.79 3.27 -13.34
C HIS A 7 -5.76 2.19 -13.87
N ASP A 8 -5.54 0.92 -13.49
CA ASP A 8 -6.33 -0.21 -13.99
C ASP A 8 -7.77 -0.19 -13.47
N ILE A 9 -8.02 0.53 -12.36
CA ILE A 9 -9.34 0.72 -11.76
C ILE A 9 -9.95 2.10 -12.09
N GLY A 10 -9.38 2.83 -13.05
CA GLY A 10 -9.90 4.14 -13.49
C GLY A 10 -9.75 5.26 -12.46
N MET A 11 -8.78 5.14 -11.56
CA MET A 11 -8.43 6.12 -10.51
C MET A 11 -7.11 6.84 -10.81
N ASP A 12 -6.71 6.95 -12.08
CA ASP A 12 -5.47 7.60 -12.51
C ASP A 12 -5.46 9.11 -12.23
N THR A 13 -6.63 9.74 -12.15
CA THR A 13 -6.78 11.16 -11.75
C THR A 13 -7.32 11.32 -10.33
N ALA A 14 -7.48 10.23 -9.58
CA ALA A 14 -8.02 10.28 -8.23
C ALA A 14 -7.00 10.89 -7.27
N SER A 15 -7.49 11.70 -6.34
CA SER A 15 -6.70 12.20 -5.22
C SER A 15 -6.32 11.06 -4.28
N GLU A 16 -5.26 11.27 -3.50
CA GLU A 16 -4.85 10.30 -2.47
C GLU A 16 -5.97 9.99 -1.46
N SER A 17 -6.84 10.96 -1.18
CA SER A 17 -7.98 10.78 -0.29
C SER A 17 -9.04 9.86 -0.91
N GLU A 18 -9.26 9.95 -2.22
CA GLU A 18 -10.16 9.06 -2.93
C GLU A 18 -9.59 7.64 -2.99
N VAL A 19 -8.29 7.50 -3.30
CA VAL A 19 -7.59 6.21 -3.25
C VAL A 19 -7.65 5.60 -1.85
N TRP A 20 -7.47 6.42 -0.81
CA TRP A 20 -7.60 6.00 0.59
C TRP A 20 -8.98 5.44 0.91
N ASN A 21 -10.03 6.19 0.58
CA ASN A 21 -11.40 5.78 0.86
C ASN A 21 -11.78 4.55 0.07
N TYR A 22 -11.43 4.49 -1.22
CA TYR A 22 -11.67 3.33 -2.06
C TYR A 22 -11.01 2.07 -1.47
N ALA A 23 -9.74 2.17 -1.06
CA ALA A 23 -9.04 1.06 -0.46
C ALA A 23 -9.66 0.63 0.88
N ALA A 24 -10.11 1.58 1.70
CA ALA A 24 -10.79 1.30 2.96
C ALA A 24 -12.11 0.56 2.74
N GLU A 25 -12.93 1.04 1.81
CA GLU A 25 -14.26 0.49 1.50
C GLU A 25 -14.19 -0.91 0.88
N HIS A 26 -13.19 -1.17 0.04
CA HIS A 26 -13.03 -2.45 -0.68
C HIS A 26 -12.06 -3.42 0.01
N GLY A 27 -11.51 -3.06 1.17
CA GLY A 27 -10.60 -3.93 1.95
C GLY A 27 -9.22 -4.11 1.31
N TYR A 28 -8.77 -3.15 0.49
CA TYR A 28 -7.43 -3.18 -0.10
C TYR A 28 -6.36 -2.73 0.91
N THR A 29 -5.16 -3.26 0.69
CA THR A 29 -3.92 -2.71 1.27
C THR A 29 -3.28 -1.77 0.25
N ILE A 30 -3.02 -0.53 0.63
CA ILE A 30 -2.30 0.42 -0.21
C ILE A 30 -0.81 0.11 -0.17
N VAL A 31 -0.18 0.01 -1.33
CA VAL A 31 1.27 -0.09 -1.47
C VAL A 31 1.77 1.15 -2.17
N SER A 32 2.62 1.95 -1.52
CA SER A 32 3.12 3.21 -2.09
C SER A 32 4.54 3.53 -1.65
N LYS A 33 5.25 4.35 -2.43
CA LYS A 33 6.50 5.01 -2.03
C LYS A 33 6.25 6.38 -1.39
N ASP A 34 5.03 6.91 -1.53
CA ASP A 34 4.67 8.23 -1.02
C ASP A 34 4.58 8.22 0.52
N ALA A 35 5.18 9.24 1.14
CA ALA A 35 5.16 9.42 2.58
C ALA A 35 3.78 9.87 3.09
N ASP A 36 2.93 10.43 2.22
CA ASP A 36 1.62 10.96 2.61
C ASP A 36 0.68 9.83 3.06
N PHE A 37 0.71 8.67 2.40
CA PHE A 37 -0.02 7.47 2.85
C PHE A 37 0.50 6.93 4.18
N HIS A 38 1.81 7.02 4.42
CA HIS A 38 2.41 6.64 5.70
C HIS A 38 1.93 7.57 6.82
N GLN A 39 2.01 8.89 6.61
CA GLN A 39 1.53 9.87 7.59
C GLN A 39 0.04 9.70 7.89
N ARG A 40 -0.78 9.49 6.85
CA ARG A 40 -2.21 9.21 7.00
C ARG A 40 -2.46 7.93 7.80
N SER A 41 -1.68 6.87 7.60
CA SER A 41 -1.79 5.63 8.38
C SER A 41 -1.45 5.81 9.85
N LEU A 42 -0.46 6.63 10.18
CA LEU A 42 -0.15 6.97 11.58
C LEU A 42 -1.29 7.76 12.25
N LEU A 43 -1.95 8.65 11.50
CA LEU A 43 -3.02 9.50 12.03
C LEU A 43 -4.38 8.78 12.12
N ARG A 44 -4.72 7.94 11.13
CA ARG A 44 -6.05 7.33 10.97
C ARG A 44 -6.10 5.85 11.32
N GLY A 45 -4.96 5.16 11.40
CA GLY A 45 -4.91 3.71 11.56
C GLY A 45 -5.44 2.97 10.32
N ALA A 46 -5.88 1.73 10.52
CA ALA A 46 -6.59 0.94 9.51
C ALA A 46 -8.11 1.00 9.75
N PRO A 47 -8.94 0.84 8.69
CA PRO A 47 -8.59 0.66 7.28
C PRO A 47 -8.38 1.98 6.48
N PRO A 48 -7.64 1.95 5.35
CA PRO A 48 -6.92 0.83 4.76
C PRO A 48 -5.57 0.60 5.45
N LYS A 49 -5.00 -0.59 5.21
CA LYS A 49 -3.62 -0.89 5.62
C LYS A 49 -2.64 -0.30 4.62
N VAL A 50 -1.47 0.12 5.09
CA VAL A 50 -0.45 0.75 4.24
C VAL A 50 0.86 -0.04 4.29
N VAL A 51 1.38 -0.37 3.12
CA VAL A 51 2.74 -0.88 2.90
C VAL A 51 3.55 0.23 2.26
N TRP A 52 4.57 0.73 2.96
CA TRP A 52 5.45 1.77 2.47
C TRP A 52 6.76 1.19 1.94
N ILE A 53 7.08 1.48 0.68
CA ILE A 53 8.32 1.08 0.02
C ILE A 53 9.38 2.15 0.28
N ARG A 54 10.32 1.85 1.19
CA ARG A 54 11.40 2.74 1.61
C ARG A 54 12.65 2.59 0.73
N GLN A 55 12.45 2.55 -0.57
CA GLN A 55 13.53 2.60 -1.55
C GLN A 55 13.52 3.98 -2.20
N GLY A 56 14.71 4.55 -2.44
CA GLY A 56 14.86 5.83 -3.14
C GLY A 56 14.55 5.68 -4.64
N ASN A 57 15.40 6.26 -5.49
CA ASN A 57 15.30 6.03 -6.93
C ASN A 57 15.58 4.55 -7.23
N CYS A 58 14.51 3.79 -7.45
CA CYS A 58 14.56 2.42 -7.93
C CYS A 58 13.50 2.23 -9.03
N SER A 59 13.84 1.36 -9.95
CA SER A 59 12.99 0.94 -11.06
C SER A 59 11.72 0.23 -10.58
N VAL A 60 10.75 0.14 -11.49
CA VAL A 60 9.54 -0.66 -11.27
C VAL A 60 9.89 -2.13 -11.03
N SER A 61 10.92 -2.67 -11.72
CA SER A 61 11.38 -4.05 -11.53
C SER A 61 11.94 -4.28 -10.13
N GLU A 62 12.79 -3.39 -9.62
CA GLU A 62 13.34 -3.51 -8.26
C GLU A 62 12.25 -3.44 -7.19
N THR A 63 11.24 -2.59 -7.40
CA THR A 63 10.08 -2.51 -6.49
C THR A 63 9.25 -3.80 -6.53
N ALA A 64 9.04 -4.36 -7.72
CA ALA A 64 8.33 -5.62 -7.89
C ALA A 64 9.09 -6.80 -7.25
N ASP A 65 10.42 -6.83 -7.40
CA ASP A 65 11.25 -7.87 -6.81
C ASP A 65 11.24 -7.80 -5.28
N LEU A 66 11.35 -6.60 -4.69
CA LEU A 66 11.17 -6.41 -3.25
C LEU A 66 9.82 -6.95 -2.77
N LEU A 67 8.74 -6.64 -3.49
CA LEU A 67 7.40 -7.11 -3.13
C LEU A 67 7.27 -8.64 -3.23
N ARG A 68 7.91 -9.27 -4.24
CA ARG A 68 7.95 -10.73 -4.37
C ARG A 68 8.74 -11.37 -3.24
N GLU A 69 9.93 -10.86 -2.95
CA GLU A 69 10.78 -11.34 -1.85
C GLU A 69 10.08 -11.20 -0.50
N ARG A 70 9.36 -10.10 -0.29
CA ARG A 70 8.65 -9.80 0.96
C ARG A 70 7.19 -10.24 0.95
N PHE A 71 6.76 -11.03 -0.04
CA PHE A 71 5.37 -11.45 -0.19
C PHE A 71 4.80 -12.11 1.06
N ILE A 72 5.57 -12.98 1.73
CA ILE A 72 5.15 -13.63 2.97
C ILE A 72 4.92 -12.60 4.08
N ALA A 73 5.76 -11.58 4.18
CA ALA A 73 5.62 -10.51 5.18
C ALA A 73 4.36 -9.68 4.91
N VAL A 74 4.12 -9.29 3.65
CA VAL A 74 2.91 -8.56 3.23
C VAL A 74 1.64 -9.39 3.49
N LYS A 75 1.66 -10.68 3.16
CA LYS A 75 0.53 -11.59 3.42
C LYS A 75 0.22 -11.72 4.91
N ARG A 76 1.25 -11.89 5.75
CA ARG A 76 1.09 -11.95 7.21
C ARG A 76 0.58 -10.63 7.78
N PHE A 77 1.07 -9.52 7.26
CA PHE A 77 0.62 -8.18 7.65
C PHE A 77 -0.86 -7.98 7.33
N HIS A 78 -1.28 -8.33 6.11
CA HIS A 78 -2.68 -8.22 5.71
C HIS A 78 -3.62 -9.06 6.59
N ALA A 79 -3.17 -10.22 7.09
CA ALA A 79 -3.96 -11.08 7.98
C ALA A 79 -4.08 -10.57 9.43
N LYS A 80 -3.25 -9.61 9.87
CA LYS A 80 -3.30 -9.06 11.24
C LYS A 80 -4.30 -7.91 11.32
N GLU A 81 -5.37 -8.05 12.08
CA GLU A 81 -6.43 -7.02 12.20
C GLU A 81 -5.91 -5.70 12.79
N GLU A 82 -5.08 -5.78 13.83
CA GLU A 82 -4.55 -4.59 14.53
C GLU A 82 -3.42 -3.87 13.77
N ALA A 83 -2.95 -4.42 12.65
CA ALA A 83 -1.82 -3.86 11.92
C ALA A 83 -2.29 -2.83 10.89
N ALA A 84 -1.85 -1.59 11.04
CA ALA A 84 -2.15 -0.49 10.11
C ALA A 84 -1.03 -0.20 9.10
N PHE A 85 0.22 -0.48 9.48
CA PHE A 85 1.39 -0.04 8.72
C PHE A 85 2.49 -1.11 8.64
N LEU A 86 3.13 -1.22 7.47
CA LEU A 86 4.33 -2.02 7.25
C LEU A 86 5.32 -1.25 6.36
N ALA A 87 6.57 -1.12 6.80
CA ALA A 87 7.65 -0.60 5.97
C ALA A 87 8.46 -1.75 5.34
N LEU A 88 8.75 -1.65 4.05
CA LEU A 88 9.64 -2.55 3.32
C LEU A 88 10.87 -1.77 2.84
N SER A 89 12.05 -2.37 2.99
CA SER A 89 13.34 -1.86 2.52
C SER A 89 14.21 -2.99 2.04
#